data_AF-A0A9P5XTQ7-F1
#
_entry.id   AF-A0A9P5XTQ7-F1
#
_cell.length_a   1.000
_cell.length_b   1.000
_cell.length_c   1.000
_cell.angle_alpha   90.00
_cell.angle_beta   90.00
_cell.angle_gamma   90.00
#
_symmetry.space_group_name_H-M   'P 1'
#
loop_
_entity.id
_entity.type
_entity.pdbx_description
1 polymer ?
#
loop_
_entity_poly.entity_id
_entity_poly.type
_entity_poly.pdbx_seq_one_letter_code
_entity_poly.pdbx_strand_id
1 'polypeptide(L)'
;PSYARDLIWTDEDNASVKPPTLAHASEIMPPLSPVPTNELLNHKALNTIHNHPHLFTVSSSIDIPAFRNLLISHPNQPLVDSVCNGLQYGFWPWAETSGLNLPTTFGNVYPLRDEGQKKIARAQRDKEI
;
A
#
# COMPACT_ATOMS: atom_id res chain seq x y z
N PRO A 1 -5.36 -6.30 3.76
CA PRO A 1 -5.20 -7.43 4.71
C PRO A 1 -5.99 -8.66 4.23
N SER A 2 -5.50 -9.88 4.48
CA SER A 2 -6.16 -11.14 4.06
C SER A 2 -7.61 -11.26 4.56
N TYR A 3 -7.86 -10.80 5.79
CA TYR A 3 -9.21 -10.80 6.41
C TYR A 3 -10.22 -9.91 5.67
N ALA A 4 -9.76 -8.90 4.92
CA ALA A 4 -10.63 -7.96 4.23
C ALA A 4 -10.99 -8.42 2.80
N ARG A 5 -10.53 -9.61 2.39
CA ARG A 5 -10.74 -10.17 1.04
C ARG A 5 -11.33 -11.58 1.07
N ASP A 6 -11.88 -12.00 2.22
CA ASP A 6 -12.39 -13.36 2.46
C ASP A 6 -11.36 -14.47 2.17
N LEU A 7 -10.07 -14.13 2.17
CA LEU A 7 -8.96 -15.08 2.05
C LEU A 7 -8.59 -15.56 3.47
N ILE A 8 -9.50 -16.33 4.07
CA ILE A 8 -9.33 -16.86 5.43
C ILE A 8 -8.50 -18.15 5.34
N TRP A 9 -7.37 -18.19 6.07
CA TRP A 9 -6.69 -19.45 6.37
C TRP A 9 -7.53 -20.17 7.42
N THR A 10 -8.20 -21.25 7.05
CA THR A 10 -8.99 -22.06 7.99
C THR A 10 -8.15 -23.23 8.46
N ASP A 11 -7.89 -23.32 9.77
CA ASP A 11 -7.17 -24.44 10.40
C ASP A 11 -8.05 -25.68 10.60
N GLU A 12 -9.35 -25.60 10.29
CA GLU A 12 -10.32 -26.66 10.58
C GLU A 12 -10.79 -27.40 9.31
N ASP A 13 -10.66 -28.73 9.35
CA ASP A 13 -11.27 -29.71 8.43
C ASP A 13 -12.81 -29.75 8.51
N ASN A 14 -13.48 -28.64 8.82
CA ASN A 14 -14.94 -28.52 8.77
C ASN A 14 -15.38 -28.29 7.31
N ALA A 15 -15.46 -29.40 6.58
CA ALA A 15 -15.67 -29.51 5.14
C ALA A 15 -17.09 -29.11 4.62
N SER A 16 -17.61 -27.94 5.00
CA SER A 16 -18.86 -27.41 4.41
C SER A 16 -18.63 -26.18 3.53
N VAL A 17 -17.63 -25.33 3.82
CA VAL A 17 -17.30 -24.16 3.00
C VAL A 17 -15.78 -24.10 2.81
N LYS A 18 -15.30 -24.59 1.67
CA LYS A 18 -13.90 -24.38 1.29
C LYS A 18 -13.72 -22.90 0.95
N PRO A 19 -12.75 -22.18 1.53
CA PRO A 19 -12.47 -20.80 1.12
C PRO A 19 -12.11 -20.80 -0.38
N PRO A 20 -12.54 -19.78 -1.14
CA PRO A 20 -12.22 -19.69 -2.55
C PRO A 20 -10.70 -19.68 -2.73
N THR A 21 -10.20 -20.51 -3.65
CA THR A 21 -8.76 -20.49 -3.98
C THR A 21 -8.38 -19.12 -4.53
N LEU A 22 -7.10 -18.75 -4.43
CA LEU A 22 -6.62 -17.48 -5.01
C LEU A 22 -6.89 -17.38 -6.51
N ALA A 23 -6.83 -18.51 -7.23
CA ALA A 23 -7.19 -18.57 -8.64
C ALA A 23 -8.66 -18.18 -8.83
N HIS A 24 -9.58 -18.83 -8.14
CA HIS A 24 -11.00 -18.51 -8.23
C HIS A 24 -11.31 -17.08 -7.75
N ALA A 25 -10.67 -16.63 -6.67
CA ALA A 25 -10.83 -15.27 -6.18
C ALA A 25 -10.37 -14.24 -7.23
N SER A 26 -9.26 -14.48 -7.94
CA SER A 26 -8.79 -13.56 -8.98
C SER A 26 -9.77 -13.40 -10.14
N GLU A 27 -10.59 -14.41 -10.43
CA GLU A 27 -11.60 -14.37 -11.49
C GLU A 27 -12.79 -13.46 -11.16
N ILE A 28 -13.07 -13.23 -9.87
CA ILE A 28 -14.28 -12.51 -9.42
C ILE A 28 -14.00 -11.26 -8.57
N MET A 29 -12.78 -11.09 -8.08
CA MET A 29 -12.42 -9.99 -7.19
C MET A 29 -12.56 -8.65 -7.92
N PRO A 30 -13.15 -7.63 -7.29
CA PRO A 30 -13.21 -6.30 -7.89
C PRO A 30 -11.79 -5.74 -8.11
N PRO A 31 -11.63 -4.77 -9.03
CA PRO A 31 -10.39 -4.03 -9.17
C PRO A 31 -9.89 -3.49 -7.83
N LEU A 32 -8.58 -3.35 -7.69
CA LEU A 32 -8.00 -2.73 -6.52
C LEU A 32 -8.50 -1.28 -6.39
N SER A 33 -8.74 -0.85 -5.15
CA SER A 33 -9.33 0.48 -4.94
C SER A 33 -8.40 1.58 -5.46
N PRO A 34 -8.94 2.54 -6.22
CA PRO A 34 -8.17 3.68 -6.69
C PRO A 34 -7.87 4.63 -5.52
N VAL A 35 -6.97 5.58 -5.78
CA VAL A 35 -6.72 6.69 -4.86
C VAL A 35 -8.02 7.51 -4.72
N PRO A 36 -8.48 7.77 -3.48
CA PRO A 36 -9.66 8.60 -3.22
C PRO A 36 -9.54 10.01 -3.80
N THR A 37 -10.66 10.60 -4.23
CA THR A 37 -10.69 11.91 -4.88
C THR A 37 -10.11 13.02 -4.00
N ASN A 38 -10.32 12.97 -2.69
CA ASN A 38 -9.76 13.96 -1.75
C ASN A 38 -8.22 13.94 -1.75
N GLU A 39 -7.59 12.79 -1.98
CA GLU A 39 -6.14 12.66 -2.07
C GLU A 39 -5.60 13.03 -3.44
N LEU A 40 -6.37 12.77 -4.50
CA LEU A 40 -6.07 13.29 -5.84
C LEU A 40 -6.13 14.83 -5.89
N LEU A 41 -6.82 15.47 -4.95
CA LEU A 41 -6.89 16.93 -4.79
C LEU A 41 -5.95 17.46 -3.69
N ASN A 42 -5.16 16.60 -3.05
CA ASN A 42 -4.21 17.00 -2.01
C ASN A 42 -2.98 17.68 -2.64
N HIS A 43 -3.13 18.96 -2.98
CA HIS A 43 -2.09 19.76 -3.64
C HIS A 43 -0.74 19.72 -2.91
N LYS A 44 -0.74 19.56 -1.58
CA LYS A 44 0.52 19.49 -0.85
C LYS A 44 1.23 18.15 -1.06
N ALA A 45 0.51 17.03 -0.98
CA ALA A 45 1.07 15.72 -1.28
C ALA A 45 1.60 15.70 -2.74
N LEU A 46 0.78 16.18 -3.69
CA LEU A 46 1.17 16.27 -5.10
C LEU A 46 2.42 17.13 -5.32
N ASN A 47 2.50 18.31 -4.70
CA ASN A 47 3.69 19.17 -4.78
C ASN A 47 4.92 18.50 -4.16
N THR A 48 4.75 17.77 -3.06
CA THR A 48 5.85 17.06 -2.39
C THR A 48 6.38 15.92 -3.27
N ILE A 49 5.49 15.14 -3.89
CA ILE A 49 5.83 14.08 -4.85
C ILE A 49 6.54 14.68 -6.07
N HIS A 50 6.02 15.79 -6.60
CA HIS A 50 6.60 16.48 -7.75
C HIS A 50 8.00 17.03 -7.47
N ASN A 51 8.22 17.64 -6.31
CA ASN A 51 9.49 18.26 -5.93
C ASN A 51 10.53 17.24 -5.44
N HIS A 52 10.09 16.09 -4.92
CA HIS A 52 10.97 15.07 -4.35
C HIS A 52 10.67 13.66 -4.91
N PRO A 53 10.71 13.46 -6.24
CA PRO A 53 10.31 12.19 -6.85
C PRO A 53 11.17 11.01 -6.38
N HIS A 54 12.44 11.26 -6.06
CA HIS A 54 13.36 10.24 -5.55
C HIS A 54 12.91 9.60 -4.22
N LEU A 55 12.12 10.31 -3.39
CA LEU A 55 11.58 9.76 -2.14
C LEU A 55 10.39 8.82 -2.37
N PHE A 56 9.73 8.93 -3.52
CA PHE A 56 8.51 8.18 -3.88
C PHE A 56 8.74 7.27 -5.08
N THR A 57 9.95 6.72 -5.19
CA THR A 57 10.31 5.85 -6.32
C THR A 57 9.55 4.53 -6.24
N VAL A 58 8.64 4.29 -7.19
CA VAL A 58 8.00 2.99 -7.38
C VAL A 58 8.90 2.17 -8.29
N SER A 59 9.55 1.17 -7.71
CA SER A 59 10.34 0.20 -8.47
C SER A 59 9.67 -1.17 -8.38
N SER A 60 9.37 -1.75 -9.54
CA SER A 60 8.89 -3.11 -9.66
C SER A 60 9.94 -3.93 -10.39
N SER A 61 10.30 -5.10 -9.86
CA SER A 61 11.17 -6.05 -10.55
C SER A 61 10.43 -6.90 -11.58
N ILE A 62 9.11 -6.72 -11.71
CA ILE A 62 8.26 -7.44 -12.65
C ILE A 62 8.25 -6.68 -13.98
N ASP A 63 8.49 -7.39 -15.07
CA ASP A 63 8.24 -6.89 -16.43
C ASP A 63 6.72 -6.75 -16.64
N ILE A 64 6.21 -5.53 -16.47
CA ILE A 64 4.77 -5.22 -16.52
C ILE A 64 4.18 -5.52 -17.92
N PRO A 65 4.80 -5.12 -19.04
CA PRO A 65 4.36 -5.53 -20.37
C PRO A 65 4.26 -7.05 -20.54
N ALA A 66 5.28 -7.81 -20.13
CA ALA A 66 5.25 -9.27 -20.22
C ALA A 66 4.15 -9.87 -19.33
N PHE A 67 4.02 -9.38 -18.10
CA PHE A 67 2.99 -9.80 -17.15
C PHE A 67 1.57 -9.58 -17.71
N ARG A 68 1.32 -8.39 -18.28
CA ARG A 68 0.04 -8.06 -18.92
C ARG A 68 -0.25 -8.99 -20.12
N ASN A 69 0.75 -9.27 -20.95
CA ASN A 69 0.60 -10.17 -22.09
C ASN A 69 0.29 -11.61 -21.66
N LEU A 70 0.91 -12.11 -20.59
CA LEU A 70 0.62 -13.43 -20.04
C LEU A 70 -0.82 -13.55 -19.52
N LEU A 71 -1.44 -12.44 -19.13
CA LEU A 71 -2.79 -12.38 -18.58
C LEU A 71 -3.83 -11.87 -19.58
N ILE A 72 -3.52 -11.82 -20.87
CA ILE A 72 -4.43 -11.30 -21.90
C ILE A 72 -5.76 -12.08 -21.99
N SER A 73 -5.73 -13.38 -21.68
CA SER A 73 -6.90 -14.26 -21.68
C SER A 73 -7.57 -14.38 -20.31
N HIS A 74 -7.13 -13.63 -19.31
CA HIS A 74 -7.71 -13.69 -17.97
C HIS A 74 -9.14 -13.13 -17.99
N PRO A 75 -10.13 -13.80 -17.36
CA PRO A 75 -11.54 -13.38 -17.45
C PRO A 75 -11.80 -12.04 -16.75
N ASN A 76 -11.00 -11.69 -15.74
CA ASN A 76 -11.11 -10.44 -14.99
C ASN A 76 -10.04 -9.44 -15.40
N GLN A 77 -10.17 -8.89 -16.61
CA GLN A 77 -9.29 -7.80 -17.08
C GLN A 77 -9.31 -6.56 -16.18
N PRO A 78 -10.46 -6.13 -15.59
CA PRO A 78 -10.47 -4.99 -14.69
C PRO A 78 -9.53 -5.14 -13.48
N LEU A 79 -9.44 -6.34 -12.89
CA LEU A 79 -8.47 -6.62 -11.82
C LEU A 79 -7.04 -6.56 -12.36
N VAL A 80 -6.75 -7.22 -13.49
CA VAL A 80 -5.43 -7.22 -14.13
C VAL A 80 -4.94 -5.79 -14.39
N ASP A 81 -5.81 -4.92 -14.90
CA ASP A 81 -5.52 -3.51 -15.15
C ASP A 81 -5.15 -2.76 -13.87
N SER A 82 -5.94 -2.94 -12.82
CA SER A 82 -5.67 -2.29 -11.53
C SER A 82 -4.36 -2.76 -10.88
N VAL A 83 -4.03 -4.05 -11.03
CA VAL A 83 -2.75 -4.61 -10.56
C VAL A 83 -1.58 -4.04 -11.37
N CYS A 84 -1.68 -4.03 -12.71
CA CYS A 84 -0.64 -3.47 -13.56
C CYS A 84 -0.40 -1.98 -13.26
N ASN A 85 -1.47 -1.21 -13.07
CA ASN A 85 -1.37 0.20 -12.67
C ASN A 85 -0.69 0.34 -11.31
N GLY A 86 -1.04 -0.50 -10.33
CA GLY A 86 -0.41 -0.48 -9.01
C GLY A 86 1.07 -0.88 -9.04
N LEU A 87 1.47 -1.81 -9.90
CA LEU A 87 2.88 -2.16 -10.11
C LEU A 87 3.67 -1.03 -10.77
N GLN A 88 3.02 -0.23 -11.62
CA GLN A 88 3.65 0.87 -12.34
C GLN A 88 3.74 2.17 -11.51
N TYR A 89 2.71 2.45 -10.70
CA TYR A 89 2.51 3.75 -10.04
C TYR A 89 2.36 3.67 -8.51
N GLY A 90 2.32 2.46 -7.95
CA GLY A 90 2.10 2.21 -6.52
C GLY A 90 0.65 1.88 -6.19
N PHE A 91 0.45 1.20 -5.06
CA PHE A 91 -0.88 0.79 -4.59
C PHE A 91 -1.42 1.76 -3.54
N TRP A 92 -2.71 2.08 -3.63
CA TRP A 92 -3.41 2.73 -2.53
C TRP A 92 -3.62 1.72 -1.39
N PRO A 93 -3.27 2.05 -0.13
CA PRO A 93 -3.33 1.10 0.98
C PRO A 93 -4.75 0.88 1.54
N TRP A 94 -5.81 1.25 0.82
CA TRP A 94 -7.18 1.31 1.34
C TRP A 94 -7.34 2.20 2.59
N ALA A 95 -6.52 3.27 2.69
CA ALA A 95 -6.68 4.23 3.76
C ALA A 95 -7.92 5.09 3.51
N GLU A 96 -8.77 5.23 4.53
CA GLU A 96 -9.83 6.23 4.57
C GLU A 96 -9.23 7.52 5.11
N THR A 97 -9.11 8.53 4.24
CA THR A 97 -8.48 9.81 4.59
C THR A 97 -9.45 10.98 4.59
N SER A 98 -10.73 10.72 4.33
CA SER A 98 -11.79 11.72 4.44
C SER A 98 -11.93 12.21 5.88
N GLY A 99 -11.93 13.52 6.08
CA GLY A 99 -12.15 14.12 7.40
C GLY A 99 -10.98 14.05 8.38
N LEU A 100 -9.84 13.48 7.97
CA LEU A 100 -8.62 13.51 8.78
C LEU A 100 -8.00 14.92 8.76
N ASN A 101 -8.13 15.66 9.85
CA ASN A 101 -7.38 16.90 10.09
C ASN A 101 -5.95 16.59 10.58
N LEU A 102 -5.20 15.81 9.80
CA LEU A 102 -3.81 15.50 10.13
C LEU A 102 -2.94 16.75 9.94
N PRO A 103 -2.02 17.04 10.88
CA PRO A 103 -1.12 18.16 10.74
C PRO A 103 -0.26 17.96 9.50
N THR A 104 -0.10 19.04 8.75
CA THR A 104 0.47 18.97 7.40
C THR A 104 1.98 18.70 7.40
N THR A 105 2.62 18.91 8.53
CA THR A 105 3.98 18.48 8.85
C THR A 105 3.91 17.82 10.22
N PHE A 106 4.68 16.78 10.45
CA PHE A 106 4.91 16.31 11.80
C PHE A 106 5.74 17.38 12.54
N GLY A 107 5.05 18.38 13.10
CA GLY A 107 5.65 19.57 13.72
C GLY A 107 6.36 19.26 15.05
N ASN A 108 6.23 18.04 15.54
CA ASN A 108 6.88 17.60 16.76
C ASN A 108 8.22 16.93 16.41
N VAL A 109 9.15 17.71 15.84
CA VAL A 109 10.53 17.53 16.30
C VAL A 109 10.47 17.95 17.75
N TYR A 110 10.21 17.02 18.68
CA TYR A 110 10.60 17.25 20.05
C TYR A 110 12.10 17.42 19.97
N PRO A 111 12.65 18.65 20.05
CA PRO A 111 14.08 18.74 20.13
C PRO A 111 14.42 17.91 21.37
N LEU A 112 15.41 17.04 21.28
CA LEU A 112 15.98 16.42 22.48
C LEU A 112 16.61 17.59 23.24
N ARG A 113 15.81 18.37 23.96
CA ARG A 113 16.22 19.61 24.64
C ARG A 113 17.01 19.24 25.88
N ASP A 114 16.62 18.13 26.50
CA ASP A 114 17.25 17.59 27.68
C ASP A 114 18.41 16.64 27.34
N GLU A 115 19.50 16.76 28.09
CA GLU A 115 20.69 15.91 27.92
C GLU A 115 20.41 14.44 28.26
N GLY A 116 19.43 14.16 29.13
CA GLY A 116 18.96 12.80 29.41
C GLY A 116 18.30 12.16 28.18
N GLN A 117 17.42 12.89 27.50
CA GLN A 117 16.79 12.44 26.26
C GLN A 117 17.82 12.15 25.15
N LYS A 118 18.84 13.01 25.01
CA LYS A 118 19.94 12.80 24.06
C LYS A 118 20.75 11.55 24.38
N LYS A 119 21.03 11.28 25.66
CA LYS A 119 21.76 10.07 26.08
C LYS A 119 20.97 8.80 25.77
N ILE A 120 19.67 8.78 26.02
CA ILE A 120 18.80 7.64 25.71
C ILE A 120 18.79 7.38 24.20
N ALA A 121 18.59 8.43 23.38
CA ALA A 121 18.59 8.30 21.93
C ALA A 121 19.94 7.78 21.37
N ARG A 122 21.07 8.25 21.93
CA ARG A 122 22.42 7.77 21.56
C ARG A 122 22.63 6.31 21.95
N ALA A 123 22.23 5.93 23.17
CA ALA A 123 22.35 4.55 23.63
C ALA A 123 21.53 3.57 22.77
N GLN A 124 20.35 4.00 22.32
CA GLN A 124 19.53 3.19 21.41
C GLN A 124 20.19 3.05 20.03
N ARG A 125 20.68 4.15 19.45
CA ARG A 125 21.43 4.12 18.18
C ARG A 125 22.61 3.16 18.25
N ASP A 126 23.40 3.22 19.31
CA ASP A 126 24.63 2.42 19.47
C ASP A 126 24.33 0.92 19.70
N LYS A 127 23.06 0.54 19.92
CA LYS A 127 22.61 -0.85 20.02
C LYS A 127 22.10 -1.43 18.69
N GLU A 128 21.66 -0.57 17.78
CA GLU A 128 21.06 -0.95 16.49
C GLU A 128 22.05 -0.91 15.31
N ILE A 129 23.24 -0.35 15.52
CA ILE A 129 24.39 -0.42 14.61
C ILE A 129 25.34 -1.51 15.07
#